data_AF-N9QU19-F1
#
_entry.id   AF-N9QU19-F1
#
_cell.length_a   1.000
_cell.length_b   1.000
_cell.length_c   1.000
_cell.angle_alpha   90.00
_cell.angle_beta   90.00
_cell.angle_gamma   90.00
#
_symmetry.space_group_name_H-M   'P 1'
#
loop_
_entity.id
_entity.type
_entity.pdbx_description
1 polymer ?
#
loop_
_entity_poly.entity_id
_entity_poly.type
_entity_poly.pdbx_seq_one_letter_code
_entity_poly.pdbx_strand_id
1 'polypeptide(L)'
;MKKIILVGAIVLLVGCGKSQVDVEKEKQAEIVKQQLIKKHEKEARELDEINKIEEIVKYQLKDSESARFRNVVKNCGQVNAKNSWGAYSGFTRFIVKDDGQVFYENSDNSYLFDAMVGSYCNKEYLDKFPIKASEENQVTNAAIADVDAVKRIR
;
A
#
# COMPACT_ATOMS: atom_id res chain seq x y z
N MET A 1 -43.98 63.33 28.54
CA MET A 1 -42.74 62.52 28.59
C MET A 1 -42.89 61.45 29.65
N LYS A 2 -42.37 60.24 29.39
CA LYS A 2 -42.37 59.01 30.20
C LYS A 2 -43.61 58.09 30.14
N LYS A 3 -43.29 56.80 29.94
CA LYS A 3 -44.09 55.56 30.05
C LYS A 3 -44.94 55.28 28.80
N ILE A 4 -44.83 54.13 28.14
CA ILE A 4 -45.04 52.77 28.66
C ILE A 4 -44.10 51.77 27.94
N ILE A 5 -43.41 50.95 28.73
CA ILE A 5 -42.64 49.78 28.29
C ILE A 5 -43.65 48.70 27.90
N LEU A 6 -43.68 48.32 26.62
CA LEU A 6 -44.54 47.28 26.10
C LEU A 6 -43.74 45.99 25.92
N VAL A 7 -43.84 45.16 26.96
CA VAL A 7 -44.16 43.72 26.93
C VAL A 7 -43.62 42.90 25.75
N GLY A 8 -42.89 41.82 26.07
CA GLY A 8 -43.00 40.60 25.26
C GLY A 8 -41.87 39.59 25.41
N ALA A 9 -42.14 38.53 26.19
CA ALA A 9 -41.45 37.22 26.23
C ALA A 9 -39.97 37.25 26.69
N ILE A 10 -39.66 37.08 27.98
CA ILE A 10 -39.64 35.77 28.66
C ILE A 10 -39.72 34.59 27.67
N VAL A 11 -38.67 34.42 26.87
CA VAL A 11 -38.28 33.08 26.39
C VAL A 11 -37.39 32.47 27.47
N LEU A 12 -38.01 32.08 28.59
CA LEU A 12 -37.45 31.08 29.49
C LEU A 12 -37.80 29.70 28.95
N LEU A 13 -37.38 29.42 27.71
CA LEU A 13 -37.17 28.05 27.28
C LEU A 13 -35.79 27.68 27.80
N VAL A 14 -35.77 26.71 28.70
CA VAL A 14 -34.61 26.08 29.31
C VAL A 14 -33.75 25.48 28.19
N GLY A 15 -32.94 26.31 27.57
CA GLY A 15 -31.85 25.88 26.71
C GLY A 15 -30.60 25.82 27.57
N CYS A 16 -30.10 24.61 27.86
CA CYS A 16 -28.68 24.44 28.16
C CYS A 16 -27.90 24.79 26.88
N GLY A 17 -27.77 26.09 26.59
CA GLY A 17 -26.98 26.60 25.49
C GLY A 17 -25.51 26.37 25.84
N LYS A 18 -24.92 25.29 25.32
CA LYS A 18 -23.47 25.10 25.33
C LYS A 18 -22.81 26.36 24.75
N SER A 19 -21.69 26.78 25.36
CA SER A 19 -20.88 27.87 24.81
C SER A 19 -20.40 27.48 23.41
N GLN A 20 -20.22 28.46 22.50
CA GLN A 20 -19.72 28.22 21.14
C GLN A 20 -18.39 27.43 21.16
N VAL A 21 -17.59 27.61 22.22
CA VAL A 21 -16.33 26.91 22.46
C VAL A 21 -16.54 25.42 22.77
N ASP A 22 -17.60 25.05 23.49
CA ASP A 22 -17.88 23.66 23.85
C ASP A 22 -18.48 22.89 22.67
N VAL A 23 -19.29 23.56 21.85
CA VAL A 23 -19.83 23.00 20.61
C VAL A 23 -18.72 22.66 19.62
N GLU A 24 -17.70 23.52 19.48
CA GLU A 24 -16.56 23.25 18.59
C GLU A 24 -15.71 22.08 19.11
N LYS A 25 -15.43 22.02 20.42
CA LYS A 25 -14.70 20.89 21.01
C LYS A 25 -15.40 19.55 20.81
N GLU A 26 -16.73 19.53 20.94
CA GLU A 26 -17.54 18.33 20.69
C GLU A 26 -17.49 17.90 19.21
N LYS A 27 -17.62 18.85 18.27
CA LYS A 27 -17.46 18.56 16.83
C LYS A 27 -16.06 18.04 16.48
N GLN A 28 -15.02 18.64 17.05
CA GLN A 28 -13.64 18.21 16.85
C GLN A 28 -13.42 16.79 17.41
N ALA A 29 -13.94 16.49 18.60
CA ALA A 29 -13.88 15.14 19.18
C ALA A 29 -14.62 14.11 18.30
N GLU A 30 -15.75 14.48 17.72
CA GLU A 30 -16.50 13.61 16.80
C GLU A 30 -15.75 13.38 15.47
N ILE A 31 -15.15 14.43 14.89
CA ILE A 31 -14.31 14.30 13.67
C ILE A 31 -13.13 13.38 13.94
N VAL A 32 -12.42 13.56 15.05
CA VAL A 32 -11.29 12.71 15.44
C VAL A 32 -11.74 11.25 15.60
N LYS A 33 -12.88 11.02 16.26
CA LYS A 33 -13.45 9.67 16.40
C LYS A 33 -13.80 9.05 15.05
N GLN A 34 -14.41 9.81 14.14
CA GLN A 34 -14.73 9.35 12.79
C GLN A 34 -13.46 9.06 11.98
N GLN A 35 -12.41 9.86 12.11
CA GLN A 35 -11.11 9.61 11.47
C GLN A 35 -10.45 8.33 12.00
N LEU A 36 -10.50 8.11 13.31
CA LEU A 36 -10.03 6.87 13.94
C LEU A 36 -10.77 5.64 13.40
N ILE A 37 -12.11 5.70 13.34
CA ILE A 37 -12.92 4.60 12.79
C ILE A 37 -12.54 4.34 11.33
N LYS A 38 -12.49 5.38 10.49
CA LYS A 38 -12.11 5.24 9.07
C LYS A 38 -10.71 4.67 8.89
N LYS A 39 -9.77 5.03 9.76
CA LYS A 39 -8.41 4.49 9.76
C LYS A 39 -8.43 2.99 10.08
N HIS A 40 -9.11 2.59 11.14
CA HIS A 40 -9.23 1.17 11.51
C HIS A 40 -9.94 0.33 10.44
N GLU A 41 -11.00 0.87 9.82
CA GLU A 41 -11.69 0.21 8.71
C GLU A 41 -10.78 0.07 7.48
N LYS A 42 -9.88 1.02 7.24
CA LYS A 42 -8.89 0.93 6.17
C LYS A 42 -7.85 -0.15 6.48
N GLU A 43 -7.28 -0.14 7.68
CA GLU A 43 -6.30 -1.15 8.13
C GLU A 43 -6.89 -2.57 8.09
N ALA A 44 -8.15 -2.74 8.52
CA ALA A 44 -8.83 -4.03 8.48
C ALA A 44 -9.04 -4.53 7.03
N ARG A 45 -9.40 -3.63 6.10
CA ARG A 45 -9.54 -3.97 4.67
C ARG A 45 -8.21 -4.33 4.04
N GLU A 46 -7.16 -3.58 4.34
CA GLU A 46 -5.81 -3.89 3.85
C GLU A 46 -5.33 -5.24 4.38
N LEU A 47 -5.61 -5.56 5.65
CA LEU A 47 -5.30 -6.87 6.22
C LEU A 47 -6.08 -8.00 5.53
N ASP A 48 -7.37 -7.82 5.27
CA ASP A 48 -8.20 -8.81 4.55
C ASP A 48 -7.70 -9.04 3.12
N GLU A 49 -7.31 -7.98 2.41
CA GLU A 49 -6.68 -8.08 1.09
C GLU A 49 -5.37 -8.88 1.14
N ILE A 50 -4.50 -8.60 2.10
CA ILE A 50 -3.23 -9.32 2.27
C ILE A 50 -3.47 -10.79 2.60
N ASN A 51 -4.41 -11.09 3.50
CA ASN A 51 -4.74 -12.48 3.85
C ASN A 51 -5.20 -13.27 2.63
N LYS A 52 -6.02 -12.69 1.75
CA LYS A 52 -6.45 -13.37 0.51
C LYS A 52 -5.27 -13.67 -0.42
N ILE A 53 -4.33 -12.74 -0.53
CA ILE A 53 -3.10 -12.95 -1.32
C ILE A 53 -2.27 -14.07 -0.72
N GLU A 54 -2.08 -14.09 0.60
CA GLU A 54 -1.34 -15.16 1.29
C GLU A 54 -2.00 -16.53 1.08
N GLU A 55 -3.32 -16.63 1.12
CA GLU A 55 -4.05 -17.89 0.86
C GLU A 55 -3.86 -18.39 -0.58
N ILE A 56 -3.88 -17.50 -1.57
CA ILE A 56 -3.59 -17.85 -2.97
C ILE A 56 -2.17 -18.41 -3.11
N VAL A 57 -1.19 -17.75 -2.46
CA VAL A 57 0.21 -18.19 -2.48
C VAL A 57 0.37 -19.55 -1.80
N LYS A 58 -0.23 -19.74 -0.62
CA LYS A 58 -0.18 -20.99 0.14
C LYS A 58 -0.61 -22.20 -0.67
N TYR A 59 -1.64 -22.06 -1.51
CA TYR A 59 -2.17 -23.16 -2.32
C TYR A 59 -1.13 -23.77 -3.27
N GLN A 60 -0.07 -23.03 -3.63
CA GLN A 60 0.99 -23.52 -4.51
C GLN A 60 2.24 -24.03 -3.78
N LEU A 61 2.28 -23.93 -2.45
CA LEU A 61 3.43 -24.35 -1.64
C LEU A 61 3.38 -25.85 -1.34
N LYS A 62 4.56 -26.45 -1.09
CA LYS A 62 4.65 -27.87 -0.70
C LYS A 62 4.12 -28.12 0.71
N ASP A 63 4.32 -27.17 1.62
CA ASP A 63 3.83 -27.19 2.99
C ASP A 63 3.22 -25.81 3.30
N SER A 64 1.91 -25.66 3.02
CA SER A 64 1.16 -24.40 3.18
C SER A 64 1.13 -23.90 4.62
N GLU A 65 1.02 -24.81 5.59
CA GLU A 65 0.90 -24.48 7.01
C GLU A 65 2.21 -23.94 7.58
N SER A 66 3.34 -24.31 6.97
CA SER A 66 4.64 -23.79 7.36
C SER A 66 4.96 -22.39 6.82
N ALA A 67 4.10 -21.84 5.96
CA ALA A 67 4.37 -20.63 5.21
C ALA A 67 4.58 -19.42 6.13
N ARG A 68 5.64 -18.66 5.84
CA ARG A 68 5.98 -17.42 6.52
C ARG A 68 6.08 -16.33 5.47
N PHE A 69 5.29 -15.29 5.65
CA PHE A 69 5.24 -14.15 4.74
C PHE A 69 6.02 -12.97 5.31
N ARG A 70 6.63 -12.19 4.43
CA ARG A 70 7.21 -10.89 4.77
C ARG A 70 7.17 -9.97 3.55
N ASN A 71 7.26 -8.67 3.80
CA ASN A 71 7.30 -7.66 2.74
C ASN A 71 6.13 -7.76 1.76
N VAL A 72 4.97 -8.26 2.21
CA VAL A 72 3.79 -8.35 1.36
C VAL A 72 3.17 -6.96 1.25
N VAL A 73 3.05 -6.49 0.02
CA VAL A 73 2.35 -5.24 -0.30
C VAL A 73 1.45 -5.53 -1.49
N LYS A 74 0.14 -5.46 -1.25
CA LYS A 74 -0.88 -5.86 -2.22
C LYS A 74 -0.59 -7.27 -2.75
N ASN A 75 -0.30 -7.41 -4.04
CA ASN A 75 -0.19 -8.68 -4.74
C ASN A 75 1.25 -9.24 -4.84
N CYS A 76 2.24 -8.58 -4.25
CA CYS A 76 3.63 -9.01 -4.31
C CYS A 76 4.26 -9.07 -2.92
N GLY A 77 5.22 -9.97 -2.75
CA GLY A 77 5.86 -10.16 -1.45
C GLY A 77 6.92 -11.25 -1.46
N GLN A 78 7.26 -11.73 -0.27
CA GLN A 78 8.18 -12.85 -0.09
C GLN A 78 7.55 -13.90 0.80
N VAL A 79 7.76 -15.17 0.45
CA VAL A 79 7.28 -16.31 1.23
C VAL A 79 8.42 -17.31 1.44
N ASN A 80 8.44 -17.93 2.61
CA ASN A 80 9.30 -19.07 2.91
C ASN A 80 8.43 -20.20 3.45
N ALA A 81 8.58 -21.40 2.92
CA ALA A 81 7.88 -22.59 3.36
C ALA A 81 8.81 -23.79 3.34
N LYS A 82 8.45 -24.83 4.09
CA LYS A 82 9.18 -26.09 4.08
C LYS A 82 9.03 -26.78 2.72
N ASN A 83 10.12 -27.34 2.24
CA ASN A 83 10.13 -28.20 1.07
C ASN A 83 9.71 -29.64 1.42
N SER A 84 9.76 -30.56 0.45
CA SER A 84 9.40 -31.98 0.64
C SER A 84 10.25 -32.72 1.67
N TRP A 85 11.41 -32.19 2.06
CA TRP A 85 12.27 -32.73 3.12
C TRP A 85 12.02 -32.06 4.49
N GLY A 86 11.02 -31.18 4.61
CA GLY A 86 10.66 -30.50 5.85
C GLY A 86 11.57 -29.33 6.22
N ALA A 87 12.47 -28.92 5.33
CA ALA A 87 13.42 -27.83 5.57
C ALA A 87 13.00 -26.53 4.88
N TYR A 88 13.28 -25.39 5.53
CA TYR A 88 13.12 -24.07 4.93
C TYR A 88 14.31 -23.74 4.02
N SER A 89 14.05 -23.32 2.79
CA SER A 89 15.10 -22.97 1.81
C SER A 89 15.42 -21.47 1.74
N GLY A 90 14.63 -20.64 2.43
CA GLY A 90 14.79 -19.19 2.41
C GLY A 90 13.56 -18.49 1.83
N PHE A 91 13.53 -17.16 1.95
CA PHE A 91 12.43 -16.36 1.43
C PHE A 91 12.58 -16.15 -0.07
N THR A 92 11.56 -16.53 -0.82
CA THR A 92 11.46 -16.38 -2.26
C THR A 92 10.43 -15.31 -2.59
N ARG A 93 10.73 -14.45 -3.58
CA ARG A 93 9.77 -13.45 -4.07
C ARG A 93 8.62 -14.13 -4.80
N PHE A 94 7.41 -13.59 -4.65
CA PHE A 94 6.24 -14.02 -5.39
C PHE A 94 5.48 -12.84 -6.01
N ILE A 95 4.75 -13.13 -7.08
CA ILE A 95 3.78 -12.24 -7.74
C ILE A 95 2.46 -13.00 -7.85
N VAL A 96 1.36 -12.41 -7.40
CA VAL A 96 0.00 -12.88 -7.70
C VAL A 96 -0.59 -12.00 -8.80
N LYS A 97 -0.99 -12.61 -9.91
CA LYS A 97 -1.71 -11.94 -11.00
C LYS A 97 -3.20 -11.83 -10.69
N ASP A 98 -3.89 -10.97 -11.45
CA ASP A 98 -5.34 -10.76 -11.33
C ASP A 98 -6.17 -12.03 -11.58
N ASP A 99 -5.63 -12.99 -12.33
CA ASP A 99 -6.24 -14.30 -12.60
C ASP A 99 -5.96 -15.35 -11.51
N GLY A 100 -5.30 -14.96 -10.42
CA GLY A 100 -4.94 -15.84 -9.30
C GLY A 100 -3.70 -16.71 -9.54
N GLN A 101 -3.02 -16.56 -10.68
CA GLN A 101 -1.75 -17.26 -10.91
C GLN A 101 -0.63 -16.68 -10.03
N VAL A 102 0.19 -17.56 -9.47
CA VAL A 102 1.35 -17.20 -8.65
C VAL A 102 2.63 -17.52 -9.40
N PHE A 103 3.53 -16.54 -9.48
CA PHE A 103 4.88 -16.70 -10.02
C PHE A 103 5.90 -16.58 -8.89
N TYR A 104 6.85 -17.50 -8.84
CA TYR A 104 7.95 -17.49 -7.89
C TYR A 104 9.26 -17.17 -8.59
N GLU A 105 10.11 -16.42 -7.89
CA GLU A 105 11.49 -16.24 -8.32
C GLU A 105 12.29 -17.52 -8.09
N ASN A 106 13.19 -17.84 -9.01
CA ASN A 106 14.22 -18.86 -8.87
C ASN A 106 15.51 -18.41 -9.56
N SER A 107 16.56 -19.23 -9.46
CA SER A 107 17.85 -18.97 -10.09
C SER A 107 17.78 -18.78 -11.60
N ASP A 108 16.84 -19.46 -12.25
CA ASP A 108 16.79 -19.58 -13.70
C ASP A 108 15.99 -18.44 -14.33
N ASN A 109 15.11 -17.80 -13.55
CA ASN A 109 14.22 -16.75 -14.01
C ASN A 109 14.46 -15.38 -13.37
N SER A 110 15.47 -15.20 -12.49
CA SER A 110 15.64 -13.98 -11.69
C SER A 110 15.61 -12.69 -12.53
N TYR A 111 16.29 -12.65 -13.68
CA TYR A 111 16.27 -11.48 -14.58
C TYR A 111 14.87 -11.21 -15.17
N LEU A 112 14.18 -12.26 -15.66
CA LEU A 112 12.82 -12.13 -16.17
C LEU A 112 11.83 -11.78 -15.05
N PHE A 113 12.10 -12.26 -13.83
CA PHE A 113 11.27 -12.01 -12.67
C PHE A 113 11.25 -10.53 -12.29
N ASP A 114 12.39 -9.84 -12.38
CA ASP A 114 12.43 -8.38 -12.19
C ASP A 114 11.54 -7.64 -13.21
N ALA A 115 11.57 -8.03 -14.49
CA ALA A 115 10.68 -7.46 -15.49
C ALA A 115 9.19 -7.74 -15.16
N MET A 116 8.88 -8.95 -14.67
CA MET A 116 7.52 -9.29 -14.22
C MET A 116 7.09 -8.48 -13.00
N VAL A 117 7.97 -8.26 -12.03
CA VAL A 117 7.70 -7.39 -10.86
C VAL A 117 7.30 -6.00 -11.35
N GLY A 118 8.03 -5.43 -12.31
CA GLY A 118 7.71 -4.11 -12.86
C GLY A 118 6.41 -4.05 -13.64
N SER A 119 5.97 -5.18 -14.19
CA SER A 119 4.75 -5.26 -15.01
C SER A 119 3.50 -5.56 -14.19
N TYR A 120 3.63 -6.35 -13.13
CA TYR A 120 2.49 -6.93 -12.41
C TYR A 120 2.36 -6.50 -10.96
N CYS A 121 3.44 -6.07 -10.30
CA CYS A 121 3.31 -5.64 -8.90
C CYS A 121 2.60 -4.30 -8.79
N ASN A 122 1.80 -4.16 -7.73
CA ASN A 122 1.18 -2.90 -7.40
C ASN A 122 2.24 -1.79 -7.23
N LYS A 123 1.88 -0.58 -7.64
CA LYS A 123 2.74 0.60 -7.49
C LYS A 123 3.27 0.79 -6.06
N GLU A 124 2.44 0.55 -5.04
CA GLU A 124 2.85 0.67 -3.64
C GLU A 124 3.99 -0.30 -3.28
N TYR A 125 3.99 -1.50 -3.87
CA TYR A 125 5.09 -2.45 -3.72
C TYR A 125 6.37 -1.88 -4.37
N LEU A 126 6.27 -1.34 -5.59
CA LEU A 126 7.41 -0.78 -6.32
C LEU A 126 7.99 0.47 -5.65
N ASP A 127 7.14 1.31 -5.06
CA ASP A 127 7.57 2.50 -4.32
C ASP A 127 8.38 2.10 -3.06
N LYS A 128 8.06 0.96 -2.45
CA LYS A 128 8.76 0.42 -1.27
C LYS A 128 9.96 -0.46 -1.62
N PHE A 129 9.89 -1.18 -2.73
CA PHE A 129 10.88 -2.14 -3.22
C PHE A 129 11.21 -1.87 -4.69
N PRO A 130 11.98 -0.79 -4.97
CA PRO A 130 12.31 -0.43 -6.33
C PRO A 130 13.18 -1.52 -6.97
N ILE A 131 12.85 -1.83 -8.23
CA ILE A 131 13.62 -2.75 -9.06
C ILE A 131 14.92 -2.01 -9.39
N LYS A 132 16.06 -2.61 -9.03
CA LYS A 132 17.35 -2.09 -9.48
C LYS A 132 17.35 -2.21 -11.00
N ALA A 133 17.39 -1.09 -11.70
CA ALA A 133 17.69 -1.12 -13.12
C ALA A 133 18.97 -1.96 -13.26
N SER A 134 18.94 -3.01 -14.08
CA SER A 134 20.17 -3.66 -14.52
C SER A 134 21.09 -2.54 -14.97
N GLU A 135 22.34 -2.54 -14.50
CA GLU A 135 23.35 -1.52 -14.79
C GLU A 135 23.83 -1.56 -16.26
N GLU A 136 22.90 -1.75 -17.21
CA GLU A 136 23.17 -1.96 -18.62
C GLU A 136 22.33 -1.04 -19.52
N ASN A 137 22.03 0.17 -19.04
CA ASN A 137 21.46 1.22 -19.89
C ASN A 137 22.11 2.60 -19.72
N GLN A 138 23.36 2.64 -19.25
CA GLN A 138 24.20 3.86 -19.29
C GLN A 138 25.21 3.88 -20.45
N VAL A 139 25.39 2.79 -21.19
CA VAL A 139 26.36 2.71 -22.30
C VAL A 139 25.80 3.27 -23.62
N THR A 140 24.48 3.30 -23.80
CA THR A 140 23.86 3.70 -25.07
C THR A 140 23.79 5.22 -25.26
N ASN A 141 23.72 6.01 -24.19
CA ASN A 141 23.65 7.48 -24.28
C ASN A 141 25.02 8.17 -24.34
N ALA A 142 26.11 7.51 -23.95
CA ALA A 142 27.47 8.03 -24.13
C ALA A 142 27.98 7.82 -25.57
N ALA A 143 27.57 6.73 -26.23
CA ALA A 143 28.01 6.43 -27.60
C ALA A 143 27.34 7.29 -28.68
N ILE A 144 26.14 7.82 -28.43
CA ILE A 144 25.44 8.69 -29.40
C ILE A 144 26.02 10.12 -29.39
N ALA A 145 26.53 10.59 -28.24
CA ALA A 145 27.17 11.90 -28.14
C ALA A 145 28.52 11.98 -28.89
N ASP A 146 29.22 10.87 -29.06
CA ASP A 146 30.52 10.82 -29.75
C ASP A 146 30.37 10.74 -31.29
N VAL A 147 29.33 10.04 -31.78
CA VAL A 147 29.04 9.97 -33.22
C VAL A 147 28.60 11.34 -33.78
N ASP A 148 27.84 12.12 -33.01
CA ASP A 148 27.43 13.47 -33.40
C ASP A 148 28.58 14.50 -33.31
N ALA A 149 29.59 14.28 -32.46
CA ALA A 149 30.79 15.10 -32.41
C ALA A 149 31.69 14.87 -33.64
N VAL A 150 31.87 13.61 -34.06
CA VAL A 150 32.67 13.26 -35.25
C VAL A 150 32.00 13.75 -36.54
N LYS A 151 30.68 13.79 -36.61
CA LYS A 151 29.94 14.26 -37.80
C LYS A 151 29.94 15.78 -37.98
N ARG A 152 30.33 16.57 -36.97
CA ARG A 152 30.46 18.04 -37.06
C ARG A 152 31.86 18.53 -37.45
N ILE A 153 32.83 17.62 -37.59
CA ILE A 153 34.22 17.94 -37.95
C ILE A 153 34.54 17.51 -39.42
N ARG A 154 33.53 17.09 -40.18
CA ARG A 154 33.64 16.86 -41.64
C ARG A 154 32.82 17.85 -42.45
#